data_AF-A0A0F9BN37-F1
#
_entry.id   AF-A0A0F9BN37-F1
#
_cell.length_a   1.000
_cell.length_b   1.000
_cell.length_c   1.000
_cell.angle_alpha   90.00
_cell.angle_beta   90.00
_cell.angle_gamma   90.00
#
_symmetry.space_group_name_H-M   'P 1'
#
loop_
_entity.id
_entity.type
_entity.pdbx_description
1 polymer ?
#
loop_
_entity_poly.entity_id
_entity_poly.type
_entity_poly.pdbx_seq_one_letter_code
_entity_poly.pdbx_strand_id
1 'polypeptide(L)'
;MGVKNADLADLISVTINDLPVQEFEVGWDNQDYEACRIYQNERMVIDGGTQIERKIMLDESGNARYRRAYDTDEPKVGDVMHTIKVPWTRIGTNYSWDDFELLQNKNNAEGFIDLMKIRRVDGLWSLAELIEDRFWKTPESKTDDLYPYGVPYYITMFMGDGSINTSTGAFQGEWIKYQDGNYDSVCANIDSASEAKWRNWTAVYTAIDNAFLKSFRLAFMYTRFKAPLIINDPQNKRAAAKR
;
A
#
# COMPACT_ATOMS: atom_id res chain seq x y z
N MET A 1 -9.82 -63.47 12.30
CA MET A 1 -9.02 -62.30 11.90
C MET A 1 -9.55 -61.86 10.54
N GLY A 2 -10.08 -60.64 10.44
CA GLY A 2 -10.57 -60.12 9.16
C GLY A 2 -9.41 -59.73 8.26
N VAL A 3 -9.49 -60.09 6.98
CA VAL A 3 -8.51 -59.73 5.94
C VAL A 3 -8.78 -58.28 5.54
N LYS A 4 -7.74 -57.45 5.42
CA LYS A 4 -7.92 -56.06 4.99
C LYS A 4 -8.16 -56.05 3.48
N ASN A 5 -8.94 -55.09 2.98
CA ASN A 5 -9.17 -54.93 1.54
C ASN A 5 -7.85 -54.75 0.75
N ALA A 6 -6.79 -54.28 1.40
CA ALA A 6 -5.44 -54.16 0.85
C ALA A 6 -4.76 -55.52 0.54
N ASP A 7 -5.24 -56.63 1.12
CA ASP A 7 -4.67 -57.97 0.92
C ASP A 7 -5.41 -58.77 -0.17
N LEU A 8 -6.46 -58.19 -0.79
CA LEU A 8 -7.27 -58.81 -1.85
C LEU A 8 -6.78 -58.35 -3.25
N ALA A 9 -5.79 -59.04 -3.80
CA ALA A 9 -5.13 -58.69 -5.06
C ALA A 9 -6.07 -58.55 -6.29
N ASP A 10 -7.13 -59.36 -6.35
CA ASP A 10 -8.14 -59.29 -7.43
C ASP A 10 -9.12 -58.12 -7.25
N LEU A 11 -9.36 -57.67 -6.02
CA LEU A 11 -10.19 -56.50 -5.77
C LEU A 11 -9.44 -55.24 -6.23
N ILE A 12 -8.16 -55.14 -5.90
CA ILE A 12 -7.29 -54.01 -6.29
C ILE A 12 -7.13 -53.89 -7.82
N SER A 13 -7.13 -55.02 -8.55
CA SER A 13 -6.96 -55.00 -10.01
C SER A 13 -8.26 -54.69 -10.77
N VAL A 14 -9.43 -55.00 -10.18
CA VAL A 14 -10.74 -54.84 -10.83
C VAL A 14 -11.48 -53.58 -10.38
N THR A 15 -11.16 -53.02 -9.20
CA THR A 15 -11.80 -51.80 -8.70
C THR A 15 -10.86 -50.61 -8.75
N ILE A 16 -11.24 -49.60 -9.53
CA ILE A 16 -10.62 -48.27 -9.47
C ILE A 16 -10.84 -47.71 -8.06
N ASN A 17 -9.80 -47.14 -7.46
CA ASN A 17 -9.92 -46.44 -6.19
C ASN A 17 -10.97 -45.33 -6.35
N ASP A 18 -11.95 -45.29 -5.45
CA ASP A 18 -12.98 -44.24 -5.41
C ASP A 18 -12.31 -42.89 -5.13
N LEU A 19 -11.91 -42.24 -6.21
CA LEU A 19 -11.35 -40.90 -6.19
C LEU A 19 -12.55 -39.96 -6.12
N PRO A 20 -12.68 -39.17 -5.05
CA PRO A 20 -13.75 -38.18 -4.96
C PRO A 20 -13.67 -37.27 -6.19
N VAL A 21 -14.83 -36.74 -6.60
CA VAL A 21 -14.91 -35.73 -7.67
C VAL A 21 -13.84 -34.68 -7.37
N GLN A 22 -12.80 -34.64 -8.20
CA GLN A 22 -11.55 -33.94 -7.90
C GLN A 22 -11.82 -32.44 -7.82
N GLU A 23 -12.13 -31.93 -6.63
CA GLU A 23 -12.19 -30.51 -6.36
C GLU A 23 -10.75 -29.99 -6.20
N PHE A 24 -10.47 -28.88 -6.85
CA PHE A 24 -9.17 -28.23 -6.77
C PHE A 24 -9.15 -27.35 -5.52
N GLU A 25 -8.31 -27.72 -4.55
CA GLU A 25 -8.07 -26.95 -3.35
C GLU A 25 -6.78 -26.14 -3.50
N VAL A 26 -6.82 -24.86 -3.12
CA VAL A 26 -5.66 -23.97 -3.12
C VAL A 26 -5.31 -23.66 -1.68
N GLY A 27 -4.09 -24.01 -1.25
CA GLY A 27 -3.54 -23.54 0.02
C GLY A 27 -2.90 -22.18 -0.19
N TRP A 28 -3.35 -21.14 0.51
CA TRP A 28 -2.84 -19.77 0.34
C TRP A 28 -1.69 -19.50 1.30
N ASP A 29 -0.70 -18.71 0.88
CA ASP A 29 0.44 -18.34 1.72
C ASP A 29 0.05 -17.32 2.80
N ASN A 30 -0.82 -16.37 2.46
CA ASN A 30 -1.33 -15.35 3.37
C ASN A 30 -2.74 -15.69 3.86
N GLN A 31 -2.97 -15.46 5.16
CA GLN A 31 -4.30 -15.66 5.78
C GLN A 31 -5.32 -14.63 5.26
N ASP A 32 -4.89 -13.38 5.11
CA ASP A 32 -5.71 -12.27 4.63
C ASP A 32 -4.94 -11.43 3.60
N TYR A 33 -5.55 -11.20 2.43
CA TYR A 33 -5.02 -10.30 1.38
C TYR A 33 -5.64 -8.90 1.52
N GLU A 34 -5.16 -8.14 2.51
CA GLU A 34 -5.68 -6.81 2.85
C GLU A 34 -5.46 -5.77 1.75
N ALA A 35 -4.30 -5.79 1.08
CA ALA A 35 -4.05 -4.87 -0.03
C ALA A 35 -5.05 -5.11 -1.17
N CYS A 36 -5.29 -6.38 -1.53
CA CYS A 36 -6.27 -6.73 -2.55
C CYS A 36 -7.69 -6.27 -2.17
N ARG A 37 -8.07 -6.38 -0.89
CA ARG A 37 -9.36 -5.87 -0.40
C ARG A 37 -9.48 -4.36 -0.58
N ILE A 38 -8.44 -3.61 -0.19
CA ILE A 38 -8.40 -2.14 -0.33
C ILE A 38 -8.48 -1.76 -1.81
N TYR A 39 -7.70 -2.42 -2.68
CA TYR A 39 -7.71 -2.17 -4.12
C TYR A 39 -9.07 -2.43 -4.78
N GLN A 40 -9.88 -3.37 -4.30
CA GLN A 40 -11.20 -3.64 -4.88
C GLN A 40 -12.28 -2.72 -4.31
N ASN A 41 -12.27 -2.46 -3.01
CA ASN A 41 -13.36 -1.76 -2.33
C ASN A 41 -13.18 -0.24 -2.26
N GLU A 42 -11.94 0.25 -2.17
CA GLU A 42 -11.63 1.66 -1.90
C GLU A 42 -10.84 2.34 -3.03
N ARG A 43 -10.70 1.67 -4.19
CA ARG A 43 -10.02 2.29 -5.33
C ARG A 43 -10.73 3.52 -5.83
N MET A 44 -9.92 4.46 -6.28
CA MET A 44 -10.34 5.59 -7.07
C MET A 44 -9.80 5.41 -8.49
N VAL A 45 -10.66 5.65 -9.48
CA VAL A 45 -10.30 5.59 -10.90
C VAL A 45 -10.01 7.01 -11.37
N ILE A 46 -8.84 7.22 -11.97
CA ILE A 46 -8.42 8.51 -12.54
C ILE A 46 -8.25 8.32 -14.04
N ASP A 47 -8.83 9.21 -14.83
CA ASP A 47 -8.79 9.15 -16.29
C ASP A 47 -7.55 9.86 -16.86
N GLY A 48 -6.60 9.06 -17.36
CA GLY A 48 -5.53 9.50 -18.26
C GLY A 48 -4.43 10.39 -17.67
N GLY A 49 -3.58 10.91 -18.56
CA GLY A 49 -2.39 11.70 -18.23
C GLY A 49 -1.10 10.88 -18.24
N THR A 50 0.05 11.57 -18.28
CA THR A 50 1.38 10.93 -18.24
C THR A 50 1.81 10.55 -16.81
N GLN A 51 1.21 11.19 -15.80
CA GLN A 51 1.43 10.92 -14.38
C GLN A 51 0.22 11.40 -13.58
N ILE A 52 0.06 10.91 -12.36
CA ILE A 52 -0.98 11.35 -11.44
C ILE A 52 -0.47 12.59 -10.71
N GLU A 53 -1.11 13.73 -10.96
CA GLU A 53 -0.77 14.99 -10.30
C GLU A 53 -1.90 15.46 -9.37
N ARG A 54 -1.52 15.94 -8.18
CA ARG A 54 -2.43 16.57 -7.22
C ARG A 54 -1.79 17.82 -6.65
N LYS A 55 -2.60 18.85 -6.37
CA LYS A 55 -2.11 20.08 -5.75
C LYS A 55 -2.53 20.14 -4.28
N ILE A 56 -1.60 20.52 -3.42
CA ILE A 56 -1.82 20.69 -1.97
C ILE A 56 -1.30 22.06 -1.56
N MET A 57 -2.01 22.68 -0.62
CA MET A 57 -1.57 23.92 0.04
C MET A 57 -1.07 23.58 1.44
N LEU A 58 0.20 23.88 1.72
CA LEU A 58 0.82 23.60 3.04
C LEU A 58 0.88 24.85 3.92
N ASP A 59 1.07 26.01 3.29
CA ASP A 59 1.22 27.30 3.94
C ASP A 59 0.24 28.35 3.41
N GLU A 60 0.02 29.40 4.20
CA GLU A 60 -0.74 30.58 3.80
C GLU A 60 0.19 31.70 3.33
N SER A 61 -0.30 32.58 2.46
CA SER A 61 0.49 33.70 1.93
C SER A 61 0.81 34.78 2.98
N GLY A 62 0.17 34.73 4.16
CA GLY A 62 0.37 35.68 5.26
C GLY A 62 -0.35 37.02 5.06
N ASN A 63 -1.47 37.05 4.32
CA ASN A 63 -2.22 38.29 4.06
C ASN A 63 -3.08 38.80 5.23
N ALA A 64 -3.33 37.97 6.24
CA ALA A 64 -4.11 38.36 7.39
C ALA A 64 -3.31 39.32 8.28
N ARG A 65 -3.80 40.55 8.45
CA ARG A 65 -3.20 41.56 9.33
C ARG A 65 -4.27 42.42 9.99
N TYR A 66 -4.00 42.83 11.23
CA TYR A 66 -4.80 43.85 11.91
C TYR A 66 -4.59 45.20 11.21
N ARG A 67 -5.67 45.94 10.96
CA ARG A 67 -5.62 47.26 10.32
C ARG A 67 -6.22 48.33 11.22
N ARG A 68 -5.75 49.56 11.05
CA ARG A 68 -6.36 50.77 11.65
C ARG A 68 -7.13 51.55 10.57
N ALA A 69 -7.91 52.55 10.98
CA ALA A 69 -8.53 53.47 10.04
C ALA A 69 -7.43 54.22 9.24
N TYR A 70 -7.61 54.32 7.92
CA TYR A 70 -6.69 54.96 6.95
C TYR A 70 -5.35 54.26 6.70
N ASP A 71 -5.25 52.97 7.01
CA ASP A 71 -4.07 52.15 6.70
C ASP A 71 -3.96 51.86 5.19
N THR A 72 -2.75 51.85 4.64
CA THR A 72 -2.49 51.58 3.21
C THR A 72 -2.48 50.08 2.93
N ASP A 73 -3.21 49.65 1.90
CA ASP A 73 -3.28 48.22 1.55
C ASP A 73 -2.10 47.79 0.66
N GLU A 74 -1.33 46.80 1.11
CA GLU A 74 -0.25 46.17 0.37
C GLU A 74 -0.55 44.67 0.30
N PRO A 75 -1.26 44.19 -0.73
CA PRO A 75 -1.59 42.79 -0.87
C PRO A 75 -0.33 41.98 -1.21
N LYS A 76 -0.01 40.96 -0.40
CA LYS A 76 1.08 40.03 -0.70
C LYS A 76 0.53 38.87 -1.52
N VAL A 77 1.17 38.58 -2.65
CA VAL A 77 0.88 37.39 -3.46
C VAL A 77 2.04 36.43 -3.28
N GLY A 78 1.76 35.23 -2.77
CA GLY A 78 2.73 34.16 -2.61
C GLY A 78 2.24 32.90 -3.31
N ASP A 79 3.17 32.11 -3.85
CA ASP A 79 2.85 30.77 -4.31
C ASP A 79 2.82 29.83 -3.11
N VAL A 80 1.67 29.20 -2.91
CA VAL A 80 1.35 28.36 -1.73
C VAL A 80 0.99 26.93 -2.15
N MET A 81 0.95 26.66 -3.46
CA MET A 81 0.45 25.41 -4.01
C MET A 81 1.62 24.51 -4.42
N HIS A 82 1.80 23.40 -3.70
CA HIS A 82 2.75 22.36 -4.05
C HIS A 82 2.07 21.30 -4.93
N THR A 83 2.84 20.72 -5.87
CA THR A 83 2.33 19.68 -6.77
C THR A 83 2.95 18.33 -6.44
N ILE A 84 2.10 17.41 -6.00
CA ILE A 84 2.40 15.99 -5.81
C ILE A 84 2.37 15.30 -7.17
N LYS A 85 3.37 14.46 -7.42
CA LYS A 85 3.48 13.69 -8.67
C LYS A 85 3.78 12.23 -8.38
N VAL A 86 3.06 11.33 -9.07
CA VAL A 86 3.24 9.88 -8.98
C VAL A 86 3.19 9.28 -10.40
N PRO A 87 4.18 8.46 -10.80
CA PRO A 87 4.18 7.83 -12.12
C PRO A 87 3.12 6.73 -12.26
N TRP A 88 2.75 6.41 -13.50
CA TRP A 88 1.88 5.26 -13.78
C TRP A 88 2.68 3.97 -13.82
N THR A 89 2.27 2.99 -13.02
CA THR A 89 2.83 1.63 -13.03
C THR A 89 1.82 0.64 -13.60
N ARG A 90 2.31 -0.44 -14.22
CA ARG A 90 1.47 -1.50 -14.80
C ARG A 90 1.84 -2.84 -14.18
N ILE A 91 0.83 -3.63 -13.87
CA ILE A 91 0.98 -5.00 -13.38
C ILE A 91 0.19 -5.94 -14.29
N GLY A 92 0.74 -7.12 -14.55
CA GLY A 92 0.10 -8.13 -15.40
C GLY A 92 0.57 -9.53 -15.02
N THR A 93 -0.29 -10.51 -15.29
CA THR A 93 -0.01 -11.94 -15.16
C THR A 93 -0.35 -12.62 -16.48
N ASN A 94 0.42 -13.63 -16.86
CA ASN A 94 0.25 -14.33 -18.12
C ASN A 94 0.08 -15.82 -17.84
N TYR A 95 -0.84 -16.46 -18.55
CA TYR A 95 -0.97 -17.90 -18.59
C TYR A 95 -1.16 -18.33 -20.04
N SER A 96 -0.58 -19.46 -20.42
CA SER A 96 -0.69 -20.04 -21.75
C SER A 96 -1.28 -21.44 -21.68
N TRP A 97 -1.85 -21.89 -22.80
CA TRP A 97 -2.24 -23.27 -23.01
C TRP A 97 -1.96 -23.67 -24.45
N ASP A 98 -1.74 -24.96 -24.65
CA ASP A 98 -1.60 -25.54 -25.98
C ASP A 98 -2.83 -26.40 -26.31
N ASP A 99 -3.23 -26.40 -27.59
CA ASP A 99 -4.37 -27.17 -28.08
C ASP A 99 -4.11 -28.68 -27.94
N PHE A 100 -2.84 -29.10 -28.00
CA PHE A 100 -2.45 -30.49 -27.77
C PHE A 100 -2.76 -30.95 -26.34
N GLU A 101 -2.47 -30.10 -25.34
CA GLU A 101 -2.77 -30.39 -23.92
C GLU A 101 -4.28 -30.49 -23.68
N LEU A 102 -5.07 -29.66 -24.37
CA LEU A 102 -6.54 -29.71 -24.31
C LEU A 102 -7.07 -31.00 -24.97
N LEU A 103 -6.54 -31.37 -26.14
CA LEU A 103 -6.95 -32.56 -26.88
C LEU A 103 -6.61 -33.85 -26.13
N GLN A 104 -5.45 -33.90 -25.44
CA GLN A 104 -5.05 -35.03 -24.62
C GLN A 104 -5.97 -35.22 -23.40
N ASN A 105 -6.56 -34.15 -22.88
CA ASN A 105 -7.53 -34.19 -21.79
C ASN A 105 -8.99 -34.39 -22.24
N LYS A 106 -9.31 -34.27 -23.54
CA LYS A 106 -10.70 -34.20 -24.03
C LYS A 106 -11.48 -35.53 -24.00
N ASN A 107 -10.81 -36.67 -23.82
CA ASN A 107 -11.40 -37.99 -24.09
C ASN A 107 -11.40 -38.98 -22.91
N ASN A 108 -11.26 -38.49 -21.68
CA ASN A 108 -11.34 -39.34 -20.48
C ASN A 108 -12.58 -38.97 -19.65
N ALA A 109 -13.48 -39.94 -19.44
CA ALA A 109 -14.77 -39.73 -18.77
C ALA A 109 -14.66 -39.60 -17.24
N GLU A 110 -13.50 -39.95 -16.68
CA GLU A 110 -13.23 -39.90 -15.25
C GLU A 110 -12.42 -38.63 -14.91
N GLY A 111 -13.17 -37.59 -14.52
CA GLY A 111 -12.73 -36.54 -13.60
C GLY A 111 -11.36 -35.91 -13.81
N PHE A 112 -11.15 -35.17 -14.90
CA PHE A 112 -10.05 -34.20 -14.96
C PHE A 112 -10.55 -32.80 -14.57
N ILE A 113 -9.87 -32.19 -13.60
CA ILE A 113 -10.01 -30.78 -13.27
C ILE A 113 -9.76 -29.96 -14.55
N ASP A 114 -10.61 -28.97 -14.80
CA ASP A 114 -10.46 -28.04 -15.92
C ASP A 114 -9.11 -27.32 -15.85
N LEU A 115 -8.15 -27.77 -16.67
CA LEU A 115 -6.76 -27.28 -16.73
C LEU A 115 -6.72 -25.75 -16.91
N MET A 116 -7.67 -25.19 -17.66
CA MET A 116 -7.75 -23.77 -17.92
C MET A 116 -8.13 -23.00 -16.65
N LYS A 117 -9.01 -23.57 -15.80
CA LYS A 117 -9.35 -22.97 -14.50
C LYS A 117 -8.17 -22.99 -13.55
N ILE A 118 -7.40 -24.09 -13.50
CA ILE A 118 -6.21 -24.18 -12.64
C ILE A 118 -5.20 -23.10 -13.03
N ARG A 119 -4.81 -23.02 -14.31
CA ARG A 119 -3.82 -22.04 -14.77
C ARG A 119 -4.27 -20.59 -14.57
N ARG A 120 -5.57 -20.33 -14.71
CA ARG A 120 -6.14 -19.01 -14.41
C ARG A 120 -6.08 -18.70 -12.92
N VAL A 121 -6.43 -19.64 -12.05
CA VAL A 121 -6.39 -19.44 -10.59
C VAL A 121 -4.95 -19.25 -10.12
N ASP A 122 -4.02 -20.05 -10.62
CA ASP A 122 -2.58 -19.90 -10.37
C ASP A 122 -2.05 -18.52 -10.78
N GLY A 123 -2.35 -18.08 -12.02
CA GLY A 123 -1.95 -16.76 -12.49
C GLY A 123 -2.56 -15.60 -11.69
N LEU A 124 -3.82 -15.72 -11.24
CA LEU A 124 -4.47 -14.72 -10.39
C LEU A 124 -3.96 -14.73 -8.96
N TRP A 125 -3.59 -15.90 -8.43
CA TRP A 125 -3.00 -16.04 -7.11
C TRP A 125 -1.61 -15.40 -7.07
N SER A 126 -0.74 -15.72 -8.03
CA SER A 126 0.56 -15.06 -8.18
C SER A 126 0.45 -13.53 -8.30
N LEU A 127 -0.59 -13.04 -9.01
CA LEU A 127 -0.87 -11.61 -9.09
C LEU A 127 -1.26 -11.02 -7.72
N ALA A 128 -2.10 -11.72 -6.96
CA ALA A 128 -2.55 -11.26 -5.64
C ALA A 128 -1.38 -11.18 -4.63
N GLU A 129 -0.48 -12.15 -4.65
CA GLU A 129 0.73 -12.12 -3.82
C GLU A 129 1.65 -10.97 -4.19
N LEU A 130 1.85 -10.72 -5.48
CA LEU A 130 2.67 -9.61 -5.94
C LEU A 130 2.08 -8.25 -5.54
N ILE A 131 0.76 -8.10 -5.59
CA ILE A 131 0.07 -6.87 -5.13
C ILE A 131 0.28 -6.68 -3.63
N GLU A 132 0.09 -7.73 -2.83
CA GLU A 132 0.24 -7.66 -1.38
C GLU A 132 1.68 -7.33 -0.98
N ASP A 133 2.66 -8.04 -1.54
CA ASP A 133 4.08 -7.82 -1.24
C ASP A 133 4.53 -6.39 -1.62
N ARG A 134 4.09 -5.89 -2.78
CA ARG A 134 4.48 -4.55 -3.25
C ARG A 134 3.75 -3.42 -2.52
N PHE A 135 2.52 -3.64 -2.04
CA PHE A 135 1.78 -2.62 -1.28
C PHE A 135 2.48 -2.26 0.03
N TRP A 136 3.16 -3.22 0.66
CA TRP A 136 3.90 -3.04 1.91
C TRP A 136 5.39 -2.74 1.73
N LYS A 137 5.83 -2.38 0.53
CA LYS A 137 7.22 -2.03 0.24
C LYS A 137 7.34 -0.64 -0.37
N THR A 138 8.48 -0.01 -0.16
CA THR A 138 8.88 1.21 -0.89
C THR A 138 9.45 0.83 -2.27
N PRO A 139 9.63 1.79 -3.19
CA PRO A 139 10.40 1.57 -4.41
C PRO A 139 11.83 1.12 -4.11
N GLU A 140 12.49 0.49 -5.07
CA GLU A 140 13.84 -0.04 -4.88
C GLU A 140 14.88 1.09 -4.79
N SER A 141 14.68 2.17 -5.55
CA SER A 141 15.55 3.33 -5.56
C SER A 141 14.78 4.62 -5.86
N LYS A 142 15.44 5.77 -5.75
CA LYS A 142 14.86 7.09 -6.06
C LYS A 142 14.38 7.25 -7.51
N THR A 143 15.04 6.58 -8.46
CA THR A 143 14.75 6.69 -9.90
C THR A 143 13.87 5.56 -10.42
N ASP A 144 13.29 4.79 -9.50
CA ASP A 144 12.48 3.63 -9.85
C ASP A 144 11.04 4.04 -10.17
N ASP A 145 10.71 3.94 -11.45
CA ASP A 145 9.37 4.19 -12.00
C ASP A 145 8.63 2.88 -12.33
N LEU A 146 9.21 1.72 -12.00
CA LEU A 146 8.61 0.41 -12.30
C LEU A 146 7.62 0.00 -11.22
N TYR A 147 8.00 0.13 -9.95
CA TYR A 147 7.17 -0.32 -8.83
C TYR A 147 6.28 0.79 -8.28
N PRO A 148 5.04 0.46 -7.87
CA PRO A 148 4.14 1.43 -7.27
C PRO A 148 4.69 1.92 -5.92
N TYR A 149 4.33 3.14 -5.54
CA TYR A 149 4.69 3.69 -4.24
C TYR A 149 3.76 3.11 -3.17
N GLY A 150 4.25 2.09 -2.44
CA GLY A 150 3.51 1.44 -1.36
C GLY A 150 3.32 2.32 -0.12
N VAL A 151 2.62 1.79 0.88
CA VAL A 151 2.31 2.51 2.12
C VAL A 151 3.55 3.05 2.84
N PRO A 152 4.65 2.28 2.99
CA PRO A 152 5.82 2.78 3.71
C PRO A 152 6.54 3.96 3.04
N TYR A 153 6.26 4.23 1.76
CA TYR A 153 6.80 5.39 1.06
C TYR A 153 6.18 6.70 1.59
N TYR A 154 4.89 6.67 1.92
CA TYR A 154 4.17 7.83 2.45
C TYR A 154 4.18 7.87 3.98
N ILE A 155 4.15 6.72 4.64
CA ILE A 155 4.15 6.59 6.10
C ILE A 155 5.41 5.81 6.50
N THR A 156 6.47 6.54 6.80
CA THR A 156 7.77 5.95 7.14
C THR A 156 7.80 5.58 8.62
N MET A 157 8.09 4.31 8.90
CA MET A 157 8.36 3.85 10.26
C MET A 157 9.84 4.06 10.58
N PHE A 158 10.13 4.50 11.80
CA PHE A 158 11.52 4.57 12.27
C PHE A 158 12.14 3.18 12.28
N MET A 159 13.24 3.04 11.57
CA MET A 159 14.12 1.87 11.60
C MET A 159 15.45 2.36 12.17
N GLY A 160 16.03 1.67 13.16
CA GLY A 160 17.22 2.11 13.92
C GLY A 160 18.54 2.26 13.12
N ASP A 161 18.44 2.35 11.80
CA ASP A 161 19.49 2.49 10.79
C ASP A 161 19.43 3.88 10.09
N GLY A 162 18.57 4.79 10.56
CA GLY A 162 18.42 6.14 10.03
C GLY A 162 19.44 7.13 10.60
N SER A 163 19.88 8.11 9.81
CA SER A 163 20.82 9.18 10.21
C SER A 163 20.21 10.26 11.13
N ILE A 164 19.17 9.92 11.89
CA ILE A 164 18.46 10.86 12.75
C ILE A 164 18.98 10.74 14.18
N ASN A 165 19.26 11.90 14.77
CA ASN A 165 19.86 12.05 16.07
C ASN A 165 19.06 11.26 17.13
N THR A 166 19.70 10.23 17.68
CA THR A 166 19.12 9.21 18.58
C THR A 166 18.84 9.72 20.00
N SER A 167 18.78 11.03 20.20
CA SER A 167 18.54 11.63 21.51
C SER A 167 17.14 11.28 22.04
N THR A 168 17.10 10.58 23.18
CA THR A 168 15.86 10.17 23.86
C THR A 168 14.91 11.35 24.07
N GLY A 169 13.66 11.22 23.59
CA GLY A 169 12.59 12.19 23.83
C GLY A 169 12.46 13.33 22.83
N ALA A 170 13.29 13.39 21.78
CA ALA A 170 13.13 14.37 20.70
C ALA A 170 12.14 13.86 19.63
N PHE A 171 11.22 14.72 19.19
CA PHE A 171 10.41 14.50 17.99
C PHE A 171 11.22 14.91 16.77
N GLN A 172 11.48 13.97 15.87
CA GLN A 172 12.27 14.22 14.67
C GLN A 172 11.45 13.87 13.43
N GLY A 173 11.76 14.56 12.34
CA GLY A 173 11.16 14.28 11.04
C GLY A 173 11.97 13.21 10.31
N GLU A 174 11.33 12.14 9.92
CA GLU A 174 11.93 11.05 9.13
C GLU A 174 11.95 11.35 7.64
N TRP A 175 12.98 10.85 6.98
CA TRP A 175 13.07 10.80 5.53
C TRP A 175 12.55 9.47 4.99
N ILE A 176 12.27 9.43 3.70
CA ILE A 176 11.88 8.18 3.05
C ILE A 176 13.10 7.30 2.95
N LYS A 177 12.91 6.01 3.26
CA LYS A 177 13.90 4.96 3.04
C LYS A 177 13.49 4.13 1.83
N TYR A 178 14.41 3.94 0.89
CA TYR A 178 14.23 3.02 -0.23
C TYR A 178 14.75 1.63 0.11
N GLN A 179 14.41 0.61 -0.68
CA GLN A 179 14.87 -0.76 -0.39
C GLN A 179 16.39 -0.92 -0.51
N ASP A 180 17.05 -0.08 -1.30
CA ASP A 180 18.52 0.00 -1.42
C ASP A 180 19.22 0.54 -0.15
N GLY A 181 18.46 0.96 0.87
CA GLY A 181 18.96 1.52 2.12
C GLY A 181 19.26 3.00 2.07
N ASN A 182 19.08 3.67 0.92
CA ASN A 182 19.27 5.11 0.79
C ASN A 182 18.06 5.87 1.35
N TYR A 183 18.35 7.09 1.84
CA TYR A 183 17.35 8.02 2.36
C TYR A 183 17.18 9.21 1.42
N ASP A 184 15.96 9.71 1.26
CA ASP A 184 15.69 10.93 0.50
C ASP A 184 14.68 11.82 1.22
N SER A 185 14.91 13.12 1.14
CA SER A 185 14.02 14.12 1.71
C SER A 185 12.81 14.40 0.81
N VAL A 186 12.86 14.05 -0.47
CA VAL A 186 11.78 14.34 -1.43
C VAL A 186 10.73 13.22 -1.47
N CYS A 187 9.54 13.49 -0.92
CA CYS A 187 8.39 12.61 -0.96
C CYS A 187 7.38 13.09 -1.99
N ALA A 188 7.13 12.28 -3.03
CA ALA A 188 6.16 12.55 -4.09
C ALA A 188 6.30 13.95 -4.70
N ASN A 189 7.54 14.37 -5.00
CA ASN A 189 7.91 15.67 -5.56
C ASN A 189 7.77 16.88 -4.59
N ILE A 190 7.63 16.64 -3.28
CA ILE A 190 7.71 17.67 -2.23
C ILE A 190 8.93 17.39 -1.35
N ASP A 191 9.82 18.38 -1.23
CA ASP A 191 10.97 18.28 -0.33
C ASP A 191 10.54 18.47 1.12
N SER A 192 10.55 17.36 1.86
CA SER A 192 10.25 17.35 3.28
C SER A 192 11.31 18.12 4.08
N ALA A 193 12.54 18.30 3.59
CA ALA A 193 13.55 19.11 4.27
C ALA A 193 13.13 20.59 4.35
N SER A 194 12.56 21.12 3.26
CA SER A 194 12.05 22.49 3.21
C SER A 194 10.67 22.61 3.87
N GLU A 195 9.78 21.65 3.63
CA GLU A 195 8.39 21.69 4.12
C GLU A 195 8.20 20.81 5.37
N ALA A 196 8.44 21.37 6.55
CA ALA A 196 8.34 20.63 7.82
C ALA A 196 6.94 20.03 8.09
N LYS A 197 5.88 20.63 7.52
CA LYS A 197 4.49 20.14 7.62
C LYS A 197 4.24 18.85 6.82
N TRP A 198 5.09 18.55 5.84
CA TRP A 198 5.01 17.35 5.00
C TRP A 198 5.78 16.15 5.58
N ARG A 199 6.58 16.36 6.63
CA ARG A 199 7.39 15.31 7.24
C ARG A 199 6.55 14.34 8.08
N ASN A 200 6.97 13.07 8.09
CA ASN A 200 6.54 12.11 9.10
C ASN A 200 7.33 12.32 10.38
N TRP A 201 6.62 12.45 11.51
CA TRP A 201 7.25 12.72 12.80
C TRP A 201 7.29 11.47 13.65
N THR A 202 8.48 11.16 14.19
CA THR A 202 8.71 10.00 15.03
C THR A 202 9.39 10.41 16.33
N ALA A 203 9.27 9.57 17.36
CA ALA A 203 9.98 9.72 18.62
C ALA A 203 10.59 8.37 18.99
N VAL A 204 11.90 8.36 19.29
CA VAL A 204 12.63 7.14 19.63
C VAL A 204 12.51 6.87 21.14
N TYR A 205 12.26 5.61 21.50
CA TYR A 205 12.21 5.14 22.88
C TYR A 205 13.11 3.92 23.07
N THR A 206 13.72 3.82 24.25
CA THR A 206 14.62 2.70 24.62
C THR A 206 13.99 1.78 25.66
N ALA A 207 13.09 2.31 26.48
CA ALA A 207 12.34 1.57 27.49
C ALA A 207 10.93 2.16 27.65
N ILE A 208 10.01 1.35 28.16
CA ILE A 208 8.66 1.80 28.52
C ILE A 208 8.75 2.48 29.89
N ASP A 209 8.99 3.78 29.89
CA ASP A 209 9.13 4.58 31.10
C ASP A 209 8.21 5.82 31.08
N ASN A 210 8.36 6.69 32.08
CA ASN A 210 7.56 7.90 32.18
C ASN A 210 7.92 8.94 31.08
N ALA A 211 9.09 8.84 30.45
CA ALA A 211 9.48 9.67 29.31
C ALA A 211 8.77 9.21 28.03
N PHE A 212 8.66 7.91 27.80
CA PHE A 212 7.85 7.33 26.72
C PHE A 212 6.38 7.76 26.82
N LEU A 213 5.78 7.72 28.02
CA LEU A 213 4.39 8.17 28.19
C LEU A 213 4.20 9.66 27.89
N LYS A 214 5.22 10.50 28.13
CA LYS A 214 5.18 11.93 27.78
C LYS A 214 5.27 12.14 26.27
N SER A 215 6.20 11.46 25.59
CA SER A 215 6.29 11.55 24.13
C SER A 215 5.03 11.00 23.47
N PHE A 216 4.49 9.88 23.95
CA PHE A 216 3.25 9.32 23.41
C PHE A 216 2.05 10.27 23.54
N ARG A 217 1.91 10.98 24.67
CA ARG A 217 0.88 12.02 24.82
C ARG A 217 1.08 13.19 23.87
N LEU A 218 2.31 13.66 23.69
CA LEU A 218 2.62 14.72 22.73
C LEU A 218 2.30 14.28 21.30
N ALA A 219 2.59 13.04 20.92
CA ALA A 219 2.28 12.51 19.60
C ALA A 219 0.77 12.57 19.31
N PHE A 220 -0.08 12.19 20.26
CA PHE A 220 -1.53 12.33 20.10
C PHE A 220 -2.03 13.78 20.06
N MET A 221 -1.37 14.70 20.77
CA MET A 221 -1.73 16.12 20.69
C MET A 221 -1.37 16.72 19.33
N TYR A 222 -0.21 16.35 18.77
CA TYR A 222 0.26 16.90 17.50
C TYR A 222 -0.36 16.25 16.26
N THR A 223 -0.83 15.00 16.33
CA THR A 223 -1.49 14.34 15.19
C THR A 223 -2.99 14.66 15.08
N ARG A 224 -3.59 15.24 16.12
CA ARG A 224 -5.02 15.62 16.13
C ARG A 224 -5.24 17.01 15.52
N PHE A 225 -4.95 17.13 14.23
CA PHE A 225 -5.23 18.35 13.48
C PHE A 225 -6.74 18.65 13.46
N LYS A 226 -7.08 19.92 13.61
CA LYS A 226 -8.45 20.42 13.44
C LYS A 226 -8.38 21.65 12.55
N ALA A 227 -9.12 21.63 11.45
CA ALA A 227 -9.22 22.81 10.61
C ALA A 227 -9.83 23.99 11.39
N PRO A 228 -9.43 25.24 11.10
CA PRO A 228 -10.14 26.41 11.59
C PRO A 228 -11.61 26.35 11.15
N LEU A 229 -12.55 26.71 12.04
CA LEU A 229 -14.00 26.58 11.79
C LEU A 229 -14.51 27.34 10.55
N ILE A 230 -13.73 28.30 10.05
CA ILE A 230 -14.05 29.14 8.88
C ILE A 230 -13.74 28.40 7.57
N ILE A 231 -12.89 27.36 7.63
CA ILE A 231 -12.43 26.60 6.47
C ILE A 231 -13.12 25.23 6.48
N ASN A 232 -13.54 24.77 5.30
CA ASN A 232 -14.12 23.45 5.14
C ASN A 232 -13.08 22.38 5.48
N ASP A 233 -13.34 21.63 6.54
CA ASP A 233 -12.48 20.52 6.94
C ASP A 233 -12.62 19.34 5.96
N PRO A 234 -11.55 18.92 5.27
CA PRO A 234 -11.58 17.76 4.39
C PRO A 234 -11.87 16.44 5.13
N GLN A 235 -11.68 16.37 6.46
CA GLN A 235 -11.98 15.18 7.27
C GLN A 235 -13.47 15.06 7.61
N ASN A 236 -14.27 16.11 7.41
CA ASN A 236 -15.70 16.05 7.68
C ASN A 236 -16.41 15.25 6.58
N LYS A 237 -16.71 13.98 6.85
CA LYS A 237 -17.44 13.07 5.92
C LYS A 237 -18.79 13.63 5.43
N ARG A 238 -19.38 14.62 6.11
CA ARG A 238 -20.61 15.31 5.63
C ARG A 238 -20.34 16.33 4.52
N ALA A 239 -19.10 16.83 4.39
CA ALA A 239 -18.68 17.79 3.38
C ALA A 239 -17.72 17.18 2.33
N ALA A 240 -17.18 15.98 2.58
CA ALA A 240 -16.46 15.21 1.58
C ALA A 240 -17.44 14.84 0.45
N ALA A 241 -17.39 15.61 -0.63
CA ALA A 241 -18.12 15.28 -1.84
C ALA A 241 -17.75 13.85 -2.25
N LYS A 242 -18.76 12.99 -2.37
CA LYS A 242 -18.65 11.79 -3.21
C LYS A 242 -18.18 12.27 -4.58
N ARG A 243 -16.91 12.07 -4.87
CA ARG A 243 -16.33 12.11 -6.21
C ARG A 243 -15.90 10.69 -6.52
#